data_AF-A0A1W9TQY9-F1
#
_entry.id   AF-A0A1W9TQY9-F1
#
_cell.length_a   1.000
_cell.length_b   1.000
_cell.length_c   1.000
_cell.angle_alpha   90.00
_cell.angle_beta   90.00
_cell.angle_gamma   90.00
#
_symmetry.space_group_name_H-M   'P 1'
#
loop_
_entity.id
_entity.type
_entity.pdbx_description
1 polymer ?
#
loop_
_entity_poly.entity_id
_entity_poly.type
_entity_poly.pdbx_seq_one_letter_code
_entity_poly.pdbx_strand_id
1 'polypeptide(L)'
;MRRLFGHGMEGNAQRMTALRILNMGDVFRYLIENVDKYPKCRPLYNVLIDCKKDVAEQYFRVSKEIISLHKSLAILPNRVLWKTSDHFMWRSQASGKSDCVVIVEAPYATPPKAEVHTDTIANDIAVSYGPACIIGRYSRKYYRHTVTSNNENRFIVSEYRGALRDILDNAGALDSSGKASLKVLHLIIRGLGDKHGVDVEISTRNGRSCAENITDWVLNSIKARLERDLRPLKRFIVQENQLFSGGSRYLELNRNGEEGNEPFAGFGENYNAMEIRISQGTRKSYLDRVIDCIGELVETHCYDWNYKG
;
A
#
# COMPACT_ATOMS: atom_id res chain seq x y z
N MET A 1 9.53 -40.37 -18.11
CA MET A 1 9.34 -38.91 -18.34
C MET A 1 9.52 -38.17 -17.01
N ARG A 2 10.75 -38.21 -16.48
CA ARG A 2 11.23 -37.37 -15.38
C ARG A 2 11.70 -36.06 -16.02
N ARG A 3 11.05 -34.95 -15.68
CA ARG A 3 11.46 -33.53 -15.82
C ARG A 3 10.19 -32.72 -16.01
N LEU A 4 9.62 -32.28 -14.91
CA LEU A 4 8.86 -31.04 -14.79
C LEU A 4 8.70 -30.86 -13.28
N PHE A 5 9.34 -29.81 -12.77
CA PHE A 5 9.29 -29.31 -11.39
C PHE A 5 10.31 -29.91 -10.41
N GLY A 6 11.48 -29.28 -10.40
CA GLY A 6 12.44 -29.36 -9.30
C GLY A 6 11.95 -28.62 -8.06
N HIS A 7 12.47 -29.04 -6.92
CA HIS A 7 12.30 -28.40 -5.61
C HIS A 7 12.62 -26.90 -5.64
N GLY A 8 11.74 -26.11 -5.03
CA GLY A 8 11.97 -24.70 -4.77
C GLY A 8 10.69 -24.00 -4.33
N MET A 9 10.72 -23.35 -3.18
CA MET A 9 9.59 -22.67 -2.52
C MET A 9 8.95 -21.53 -3.34
N GLU A 10 9.46 -21.23 -4.55
CA GLU A 10 8.98 -20.17 -5.45
C GLU A 10 7.60 -20.45 -6.06
N GLY A 11 7.21 -21.72 -6.21
CA GLY A 11 5.94 -22.08 -6.84
C GLY A 11 4.71 -21.82 -5.98
N ASN A 12 4.81 -21.90 -4.64
CA ASN A 12 3.64 -21.81 -3.79
C ASN A 12 3.20 -20.36 -3.55
N ALA A 13 4.15 -19.44 -3.40
CA ALA A 13 3.87 -18.00 -3.29
C ALA A 13 3.22 -17.47 -4.58
N GLN A 14 3.77 -17.80 -5.74
CA GLN A 14 3.19 -17.42 -7.05
C GLN A 14 1.77 -17.99 -7.24
N ARG A 15 1.53 -19.23 -6.78
CA ARG A 15 0.20 -19.87 -6.79
C ARG A 15 -0.78 -19.15 -5.87
N MET A 16 -0.37 -18.83 -4.64
CA MET A 16 -1.21 -18.11 -3.68
C MET A 16 -1.51 -16.68 -4.15
N THR A 17 -0.55 -15.99 -4.76
CA THR A 17 -0.75 -14.67 -5.38
C THR A 17 -1.73 -14.75 -6.56
N ALA A 18 -1.60 -15.75 -7.42
CA ALA A 18 -2.55 -15.99 -8.50
C ALA A 18 -3.97 -16.28 -7.97
N LEU A 19 -4.10 -17.10 -6.92
CA LEU A 19 -5.39 -17.40 -6.27
C LEU A 19 -6.01 -16.19 -5.56
N ARG A 20 -5.19 -15.36 -4.90
CA ARG A 20 -5.63 -14.10 -4.28
C ARG A 20 -6.22 -13.17 -5.34
N ILE A 21 -5.48 -12.95 -6.43
CA ILE A 21 -5.92 -12.17 -7.60
C ILE A 21 -7.25 -12.71 -8.18
N LEU A 22 -7.37 -14.03 -8.31
CA LEU A 22 -8.55 -14.68 -8.90
C LEU A 22 -9.78 -14.65 -7.97
N ASN A 23 -9.58 -14.66 -6.65
CA ASN A 23 -10.66 -14.62 -5.65
C ASN A 23 -11.10 -13.20 -5.26
N MET A 24 -10.42 -12.15 -5.72
CA MET A 24 -10.84 -10.78 -5.49
C MET A 24 -12.15 -10.46 -6.23
N GLY A 25 -13.16 -10.04 -5.46
CA GLY A 25 -14.56 -10.02 -5.85
C GLY A 25 -14.90 -9.24 -7.12
N ASP A 26 -14.10 -8.25 -7.48
CA ASP A 26 -14.41 -7.38 -8.62
C ASP A 26 -13.99 -7.99 -9.98
N VAL A 27 -12.95 -8.83 -10.05
CA VAL A 27 -12.60 -9.57 -11.28
C VAL A 27 -13.63 -10.63 -11.57
N PHE A 28 -14.01 -11.39 -10.54
CA PHE A 28 -15.00 -12.44 -10.66
C PHE A 28 -16.37 -11.85 -11.02
N ARG A 29 -16.78 -10.75 -10.38
CA ARG A 29 -18.02 -10.03 -10.69
C ARG A 29 -18.00 -9.44 -12.10
N TYR A 30 -16.92 -8.75 -12.49
CA TYR A 30 -16.78 -8.21 -13.85
C TYR A 30 -16.87 -9.32 -14.90
N LEU A 31 -16.19 -10.45 -14.67
CA LEU A 31 -16.24 -11.57 -15.60
C LEU A 31 -17.65 -12.16 -15.69
N ILE A 32 -18.37 -12.33 -14.58
CA ILE A 32 -19.78 -12.76 -14.60
C ILE A 32 -20.66 -11.78 -15.39
N GLU A 33 -20.58 -10.48 -15.07
CA GLU A 33 -21.43 -9.44 -15.67
C GLU A 33 -21.17 -9.21 -17.17
N ASN A 34 -20.03 -9.69 -17.67
CA ASN A 34 -19.57 -9.46 -19.03
C ASN A 34 -19.22 -10.73 -19.81
N VAL A 35 -19.44 -11.93 -19.25
CA VAL A 35 -19.07 -13.22 -19.88
C VAL A 35 -19.81 -13.44 -21.20
N ASP A 36 -21.03 -12.93 -21.32
CA ASP A 36 -21.86 -12.98 -22.53
C ASP A 36 -21.63 -11.77 -23.45
N LYS A 37 -21.08 -10.67 -22.92
CA LYS A 37 -20.88 -9.41 -23.66
C LYS A 37 -19.55 -9.38 -24.41
N TYR A 38 -18.50 -9.97 -23.84
CA TYR A 38 -17.17 -9.98 -24.44
C TYR A 38 -16.66 -11.42 -24.61
N PRO A 39 -16.44 -11.89 -25.85
CA PRO A 39 -15.97 -13.25 -26.12
C PRO A 39 -14.66 -13.63 -25.41
N LYS A 40 -13.81 -12.64 -25.13
CA LYS A 40 -12.55 -12.83 -24.39
C LYS A 40 -12.74 -13.12 -22.89
N CYS A 41 -13.90 -12.81 -22.32
CA CYS A 41 -14.20 -13.04 -20.89
C CYS A 41 -14.55 -14.50 -20.58
N ARG A 42 -15.10 -15.25 -21.55
CA ARG A 42 -15.53 -16.63 -21.35
C ARG A 42 -14.41 -17.62 -20.99
N PRO A 43 -13.25 -17.60 -21.66
CA PRO A 43 -12.12 -18.45 -21.26
C PRO A 43 -11.62 -18.13 -19.85
N LEU A 44 -11.58 -16.85 -19.47
CA LEU A 44 -11.17 -16.41 -18.12
C LEU A 44 -12.15 -16.89 -17.04
N TYR A 45 -13.45 -16.80 -17.31
CA TYR A 45 -14.50 -17.27 -16.40
C TYR A 45 -14.45 -18.78 -16.17
N ASN A 46 -14.27 -19.58 -17.23
CA ASN A 46 -14.21 -21.04 -17.11
C ASN A 46 -13.03 -21.48 -16.25
N VAL A 47 -11.85 -20.88 -16.46
CA VAL A 47 -10.66 -21.18 -15.64
C VAL A 47 -10.86 -20.80 -14.17
N LEU A 48 -11.58 -19.72 -13.89
CA LEU A 48 -11.93 -19.33 -12.52
C LEU A 48 -12.85 -20.35 -11.83
N ILE A 49 -13.85 -20.86 -12.55
CA ILE A 49 -14.75 -21.90 -12.06
C ILE A 49 -13.98 -23.20 -11.78
N ASP A 50 -13.08 -23.58 -12.68
CA ASP A 50 -12.26 -24.79 -12.52
C ASP A 50 -11.29 -24.65 -11.35
N CYS A 51 -10.62 -23.51 -11.19
CA CYS A 51 -9.80 -23.21 -10.00
C CYS A 51 -10.60 -23.29 -8.70
N LYS A 52 -11.85 -22.80 -8.68
CA LYS A 52 -12.71 -22.89 -7.47
C LYS A 52 -13.07 -24.34 -7.14
N LYS A 53 -13.31 -25.18 -8.15
CA LYS A 53 -13.54 -26.61 -7.96
C LYS A 53 -12.28 -27.31 -7.43
N ASP A 54 -11.12 -27.04 -8.03
CA ASP A 54 -9.84 -27.61 -7.60
C ASP A 54 -9.48 -27.23 -6.16
N VAL A 55 -9.75 -25.98 -5.75
CA VAL A 55 -9.59 -25.51 -4.36
C VAL A 55 -10.56 -26.21 -3.42
N ALA A 56 -11.83 -26.35 -3.81
CA ALA A 56 -12.84 -27.05 -3.02
C ALA A 56 -12.53 -28.55 -2.86
N GLU A 57 -11.87 -29.15 -3.86
CA GLU A 57 -11.51 -30.57 -3.90
C GLU A 57 -10.08 -30.85 -3.37
N GLN A 58 -9.34 -29.83 -2.92
CA GLN A 58 -7.94 -29.91 -2.44
C GLN A 58 -6.92 -30.48 -3.46
N TYR A 59 -7.27 -30.59 -4.73
CA TYR A 59 -6.37 -31.09 -5.79
C TYR A 59 -5.70 -29.91 -6.53
N PHE A 60 -4.44 -29.61 -6.21
CA PHE A 60 -3.72 -28.54 -6.91
C PHE A 60 -2.97 -29.05 -8.14
N ARG A 61 -3.63 -29.07 -9.31
CA ARG A 61 -2.98 -29.20 -10.62
C ARG A 61 -3.20 -27.94 -11.46
N VAL A 62 -2.21 -27.05 -11.43
CA VAL A 62 -2.25 -25.81 -12.23
C VAL A 62 -1.88 -26.13 -13.68
N SER A 63 -2.83 -25.99 -14.61
CA SER A 63 -2.62 -26.22 -16.04
C SER A 63 -1.77 -25.12 -16.69
N LYS A 64 -1.21 -25.39 -17.88
CA LYS A 64 -0.49 -24.37 -18.66
C LYS A 64 -1.40 -23.21 -19.05
N GLU A 65 -2.68 -23.46 -19.24
CA GLU A 65 -3.69 -22.43 -19.49
C GLU A 65 -3.84 -21.51 -18.28
N ILE A 66 -3.87 -22.01 -17.03
CA ILE A 66 -3.91 -21.17 -15.81
C ILE A 66 -2.66 -20.30 -15.69
N ILE A 67 -1.47 -20.81 -16.04
CA ILE A 67 -0.22 -20.03 -16.00
C ILE A 67 -0.21 -18.95 -17.11
N SER A 68 -0.71 -19.28 -18.29
CA SER A 68 -0.88 -18.30 -19.38
C SER A 68 -1.93 -17.25 -19.00
N LEU A 69 -3.01 -17.68 -18.35
CA LEU A 69 -4.04 -16.81 -17.80
C LEU A 69 -3.49 -15.95 -16.69
N HIS A 70 -2.63 -16.44 -15.81
CA HIS A 70 -1.92 -15.63 -14.82
C HIS A 70 -1.05 -14.58 -15.49
N LYS A 71 -0.43 -14.85 -16.64
CA LYS A 71 0.31 -13.83 -17.39
C LYS A 71 -0.61 -12.81 -18.07
N SER A 72 -1.77 -13.24 -18.59
CA SER A 72 -2.77 -12.35 -19.20
C SER A 72 -3.63 -11.58 -18.17
N LEU A 73 -3.86 -12.19 -17.01
CA LEU A 73 -4.51 -11.62 -15.84
C LEU A 73 -3.52 -10.84 -15.01
N ALA A 74 -2.20 -11.09 -15.00
CA ALA A 74 -1.24 -10.16 -14.41
C ALA A 74 -1.28 -8.79 -15.11
N ILE A 75 -1.76 -8.76 -16.36
CA ILE A 75 -2.04 -7.54 -17.13
C ILE A 75 -3.46 -7.00 -16.85
N LEU A 76 -4.35 -7.78 -16.21
CA LEU A 76 -5.77 -7.46 -15.98
C LEU A 76 -6.33 -7.77 -14.55
N PRO A 77 -5.55 -7.95 -13.46
CA PRO A 77 -6.05 -8.72 -12.31
C PRO A 77 -6.83 -7.88 -11.34
N ASN A 78 -6.91 -6.59 -11.62
CA ASN A 78 -7.82 -5.67 -11.02
C ASN A 78 -8.10 -4.65 -12.13
N ARG A 79 -9.31 -4.14 -12.26
CA ARG A 79 -9.42 -2.71 -12.56
C ARG A 79 -8.96 -1.92 -11.32
N VAL A 80 -7.69 -2.11 -10.96
CA VAL A 80 -6.88 -1.06 -10.36
C VAL A 80 -6.65 -0.13 -11.54
N LEU A 81 -7.58 0.80 -11.73
CA LEU A 81 -7.34 1.90 -12.65
C LEU A 81 -6.30 2.77 -11.96
N TRP A 82 -5.04 2.41 -12.16
CA TRP A 82 -3.94 3.31 -11.86
C TRP A 82 -4.15 4.55 -12.72
N LYS A 83 -4.47 5.66 -12.08
CA LYS A 83 -4.27 6.98 -12.68
C LYS A 83 -2.77 7.22 -12.69
N THR A 84 -2.29 7.77 -13.78
CA THR A 84 -0.89 8.12 -13.95
C THR A 84 -0.77 9.57 -14.33
N SER A 85 0.18 10.23 -13.71
CA SER A 85 0.69 11.53 -14.11
C SER A 85 2.20 11.42 -14.34
N ASP A 86 2.86 12.55 -14.56
CA ASP A 86 4.29 12.60 -14.82
C ASP A 86 5.11 12.13 -13.61
N HIS A 87 4.67 12.45 -12.38
CA HIS A 87 5.43 12.19 -11.17
C HIS A 87 4.85 11.07 -10.29
N PHE A 88 3.57 10.74 -10.45
CA PHE A 88 2.90 9.76 -9.60
C PHE A 88 2.07 8.76 -10.39
N MET A 89 1.88 7.60 -9.77
CA MET A 89 0.89 6.61 -10.15
C MET A 89 0.05 6.35 -8.92
N TRP A 90 -1.27 6.42 -9.03
CA TRP A 90 -2.14 6.17 -7.88
C TRP A 90 -3.42 5.45 -8.24
N ARG A 91 -4.00 4.82 -7.22
CA ARG A 91 -5.28 4.12 -7.32
C ARG A 91 -6.15 4.48 -6.12
N SER A 92 -7.44 4.61 -6.36
CA SER A 92 -8.44 4.76 -5.31
C SER A 92 -8.96 3.40 -4.84
N GLN A 93 -9.40 3.32 -3.61
CA GLN A 93 -10.26 2.24 -3.12
C GLN A 93 -11.64 2.39 -3.79
N ALA A 94 -12.30 1.28 -4.14
CA ALA A 94 -13.68 1.32 -4.60
C ALA A 94 -14.58 1.85 -3.47
N SER A 95 -15.55 2.70 -3.79
CA SER A 95 -16.51 3.21 -2.81
C SER A 95 -17.32 2.06 -2.21
N GLY A 96 -17.14 1.85 -0.91
CA GLY A 96 -17.91 0.93 -0.09
C GLY A 96 -18.19 1.60 1.25
N LYS A 97 -19.21 1.11 1.98
CA LYS A 97 -19.56 1.60 3.33
C LYS A 97 -18.47 1.24 4.35
N SER A 98 -17.30 1.85 4.21
CA SER A 98 -16.22 1.78 5.18
C SER A 98 -16.20 3.10 5.93
N ASP A 99 -16.24 3.05 7.26
CA ASP A 99 -16.14 4.24 8.11
C ASP A 99 -14.72 4.83 8.13
N CYS A 100 -13.80 4.17 7.41
CA CYS A 100 -12.38 4.47 7.36
C CYS A 100 -11.83 4.37 5.92
N VAL A 101 -10.81 5.17 5.61
CA VAL A 101 -10.05 5.09 4.35
C VAL A 101 -8.57 4.88 4.64
N VAL A 102 -7.94 3.95 3.93
CA VAL A 102 -6.49 3.72 4.03
C VAL A 102 -5.79 4.03 2.71
N ILE A 103 -4.67 4.73 2.83
CA ILE A 103 -3.76 5.02 1.73
C ILE A 103 -2.39 4.45 2.09
N VAL A 104 -1.80 3.68 1.18
CA VAL A 104 -0.41 3.22 1.30
C VAL A 104 0.44 3.90 0.23
N GLU A 105 1.56 4.50 0.60
CA GLU A 105 2.37 5.28 -0.32
C GLU A 105 3.84 4.82 -0.35
N ALA A 106 4.46 4.84 -1.53
CA ALA A 106 5.90 4.71 -1.70
C ALA A 106 6.45 5.85 -2.58
N PRO A 107 6.81 7.01 -2.01
CA PRO A 107 7.10 8.20 -2.81
C PRO A 107 8.47 8.18 -3.49
N TYR A 108 9.40 7.35 -3.01
CA TYR A 108 10.81 7.35 -3.43
C TYR A 108 11.25 6.02 -4.01
N ALA A 109 10.36 5.34 -4.74
CA ALA A 109 10.63 4.06 -5.37
C ALA A 109 11.50 4.15 -6.64
N THR A 110 11.53 5.30 -7.32
CA THR A 110 12.14 5.40 -8.64
C THR A 110 13.65 5.71 -8.59
N PRO A 111 14.50 4.99 -9.37
CA PRO A 111 15.94 5.32 -9.51
C PRO A 111 16.22 6.64 -10.26
N PRO A 112 17.38 7.27 -10.05
CA PRO A 112 18.44 6.92 -9.09
C PRO A 112 18.10 7.25 -7.62
N LYS A 113 18.83 6.63 -6.69
CA LYS A 113 18.62 6.75 -5.23
C LYS A 113 17.27 6.21 -4.73
N ALA A 114 16.68 5.25 -5.42
CA ALA A 114 15.46 4.56 -4.99
C ALA A 114 15.59 4.00 -3.56
N GLU A 115 14.51 4.11 -2.80
CA GLU A 115 14.29 3.37 -1.56
C GLU A 115 13.80 1.95 -1.95
N VAL A 116 14.76 1.09 -2.31
CA VAL A 116 14.53 -0.24 -2.93
C VAL A 116 13.42 -1.07 -2.25
N HIS A 117 12.51 -1.66 -3.04
CA HIS A 117 11.37 -2.48 -2.59
C HIS A 117 10.25 -1.73 -1.84
N THR A 118 10.33 -0.41 -1.63
CA THR A 118 9.19 0.33 -1.03
C THR A 118 7.96 0.32 -1.91
N ASP A 119 8.14 0.40 -3.23
CA ASP A 119 7.10 0.17 -4.25
C ASP A 119 6.49 -1.21 -4.17
N THR A 120 7.32 -2.25 -4.10
CA THR A 120 6.82 -3.64 -3.99
C THR A 120 5.97 -3.78 -2.74
N ILE A 121 6.44 -3.27 -1.60
CA ILE A 121 5.67 -3.30 -0.35
C ILE A 121 4.33 -2.58 -0.51
N ALA A 122 4.34 -1.32 -0.96
CA ALA A 122 3.12 -0.53 -1.10
C ALA A 122 2.15 -1.14 -2.12
N ASN A 123 2.65 -1.59 -3.27
CA ASN A 123 1.86 -2.21 -4.31
C ASN A 123 1.24 -3.52 -3.84
N ASP A 124 2.00 -4.39 -3.19
CA ASP A 124 1.54 -5.74 -2.83
C ASP A 124 0.58 -5.70 -1.64
N ILE A 125 0.79 -4.78 -0.68
CA ILE A 125 -0.22 -4.47 0.34
C ILE A 125 -1.50 -4.02 -0.35
N ALA A 126 -1.38 -3.09 -1.29
CA ALA A 126 -2.55 -2.57 -1.96
C ALA A 126 -3.29 -3.69 -2.73
N VAL A 127 -2.58 -4.45 -3.56
CA VAL A 127 -3.14 -5.56 -4.34
C VAL A 127 -3.73 -6.64 -3.44
N SER A 128 -3.17 -6.91 -2.25
CA SER A 128 -3.64 -8.02 -1.41
C SER A 128 -4.74 -7.62 -0.43
N TYR A 129 -4.72 -6.39 0.08
CA TYR A 129 -5.58 -5.94 1.19
C TYR A 129 -6.56 -4.82 0.80
N GLY A 130 -6.47 -4.31 -0.43
CA GLY A 130 -7.44 -3.36 -0.98
C GLY A 130 -7.32 -1.86 -0.66
N PRO A 131 -6.31 -1.31 0.06
CA PRO A 131 -6.25 0.14 0.29
C PRO A 131 -5.99 0.92 -1.01
N ALA A 132 -6.25 2.22 -0.97
CA ALA A 132 -5.72 3.13 -1.98
C ALA A 132 -4.19 3.12 -1.96
N CYS A 133 -3.54 3.44 -3.08
CA CYS A 133 -2.09 3.40 -3.17
C CYS A 133 -1.53 4.51 -4.04
N ILE A 134 -0.38 5.08 -3.65
CA ILE A 134 0.38 6.07 -4.40
C ILE A 134 1.84 5.60 -4.53
N ILE A 135 2.38 5.59 -5.75
CA ILE A 135 3.78 5.25 -6.03
C ILE A 135 4.42 6.41 -6.78
N GLY A 136 5.56 6.90 -6.27
CA GLY A 136 6.35 7.94 -6.90
C GLY A 136 7.12 7.42 -8.11
N ARG A 137 6.89 8.05 -9.27
CA ARG A 137 7.50 7.71 -10.57
C ARG A 137 8.73 8.55 -10.90
N TYR A 138 9.08 9.49 -10.03
CA TYR A 138 10.22 10.38 -10.21
C TYR A 138 11.26 10.20 -9.12
N SER A 139 12.54 10.23 -9.48
CA SER A 139 13.59 9.87 -8.53
C SER A 139 13.81 10.94 -7.47
N ARG A 140 14.08 10.49 -6.24
CA ARG A 140 14.34 11.40 -5.12
C ARG A 140 15.64 12.21 -5.23
N LYS A 141 16.49 11.88 -6.22
CA LYS A 141 17.69 12.67 -6.55
C LYS A 141 17.30 14.03 -7.12
N TYR A 142 16.23 14.06 -7.90
CA TYR A 142 15.77 15.25 -8.63
C TYR A 142 14.59 15.92 -7.92
N TYR A 143 13.81 15.15 -7.17
CA TYR A 143 12.62 15.63 -6.51
C TYR A 143 12.60 15.23 -5.03
N ARG A 144 12.09 16.10 -4.17
CA ARG A 144 11.66 15.70 -2.83
C ARG A 144 10.35 16.40 -2.55
N HIS A 145 9.25 15.64 -2.48
CA HIS A 145 7.93 16.17 -2.07
C HIS A 145 7.96 16.82 -0.69
N THR A 146 9.02 16.59 0.06
CA THR A 146 9.27 17.12 1.40
C THR A 146 9.96 18.49 1.42
N VAL A 147 10.27 19.11 0.26
CA VAL A 147 11.01 20.38 0.19
C VAL A 147 10.35 21.34 -0.79
N THR A 148 9.83 22.47 -0.32
CA THR A 148 9.12 23.50 -1.11
C THR A 148 10.05 24.55 -1.74
N SER A 149 11.33 24.26 -1.93
CA SER A 149 12.35 25.30 -2.19
C SER A 149 12.43 25.85 -3.63
N ASN A 150 11.74 25.25 -4.62
CA ASN A 150 11.77 25.75 -6.00
C ASN A 150 10.42 25.56 -6.73
N ASN A 151 10.25 26.26 -7.86
CA ASN A 151 8.99 26.26 -8.65
C ASN A 151 8.62 24.85 -9.16
N GLU A 152 9.61 24.05 -9.52
CA GLU A 152 9.39 22.67 -9.96
C GLU A 152 8.81 21.80 -8.83
N ASN A 153 9.35 21.88 -7.61
CA ASN A 153 8.80 21.14 -6.48
C ASN A 153 7.37 21.57 -6.13
N ARG A 154 7.00 22.84 -6.36
CA ARG A 154 5.61 23.31 -6.16
C ARG A 154 4.63 22.59 -7.06
N PHE A 155 4.94 22.50 -8.36
CA PHE A 155 4.10 21.76 -9.31
C PHE A 155 3.89 20.31 -8.87
N ILE A 156 4.97 19.63 -8.46
CA ILE A 156 4.89 18.22 -8.10
C ILE A 156 4.14 18.04 -6.76
N VAL A 157 4.32 18.94 -5.79
CA VAL A 157 3.52 18.94 -4.56
C VAL A 157 2.04 19.16 -4.86
N SER A 158 1.72 20.03 -5.81
CA SER A 158 0.33 20.26 -6.26
C SER A 158 -0.25 19.01 -6.91
N GLU A 159 0.49 18.37 -7.83
CA GLU A 159 0.10 17.11 -8.49
C GLU A 159 -0.17 16.00 -7.47
N TYR A 160 0.72 15.85 -6.49
CA TYR A 160 0.57 14.88 -5.39
C TYR A 160 -0.67 15.15 -4.53
N ARG A 161 -0.90 16.42 -4.15
CA ARG A 161 -2.11 16.81 -3.41
C ARG A 161 -3.38 16.59 -4.22
N GLY A 162 -3.31 16.78 -5.53
CA GLY A 162 -4.36 16.41 -6.47
C GLY A 162 -4.65 14.91 -6.41
N ALA A 163 -3.62 14.06 -6.48
CA ALA A 163 -3.78 12.61 -6.35
C ALA A 163 -4.40 12.19 -5.00
N LEU A 164 -3.98 12.81 -3.89
CA LEU A 164 -4.59 12.56 -2.57
C LEU A 164 -6.06 12.98 -2.54
N ARG A 165 -6.39 14.17 -3.05
CA ARG A 165 -7.77 14.66 -3.11
C ARG A 165 -8.64 13.73 -3.96
N ASP A 166 -8.16 13.32 -5.13
CA ASP A 166 -8.84 12.34 -5.99
C ASP A 166 -9.12 11.02 -5.24
N ILE A 167 -8.16 10.52 -4.46
CA ILE A 167 -8.34 9.28 -3.68
C ILE A 167 -9.43 9.47 -2.63
N LEU A 168 -9.35 10.55 -1.85
CA LEU A 168 -10.28 10.80 -0.76
C LEU A 168 -11.69 11.11 -1.26
N ASP A 169 -11.81 11.87 -2.35
CA ASP A 169 -13.09 12.20 -2.98
C ASP A 169 -13.77 10.95 -3.56
N ASN A 170 -13.03 10.12 -4.30
CA ASN A 170 -13.54 8.85 -4.82
C ASN A 170 -14.00 7.89 -3.71
N ALA A 171 -13.36 7.95 -2.54
CA ALA A 171 -13.74 7.16 -1.37
C ALA A 171 -14.93 7.77 -0.60
N GLY A 172 -15.42 8.96 -0.97
CA GLY A 172 -16.46 9.67 -0.23
C GLY A 172 -16.00 10.17 1.14
N ALA A 173 -14.68 10.34 1.33
CA ALA A 173 -14.10 10.72 2.61
C ALA A 173 -13.98 12.22 2.82
N LEU A 174 -14.32 13.04 1.82
CA LEU A 174 -14.28 14.49 1.93
C LEU A 174 -15.68 15.08 2.15
N ASP A 175 -15.77 16.09 3.01
CA ASP A 175 -16.95 16.94 3.12
C ASP A 175 -16.96 18.06 2.05
N SER A 176 -18.01 18.89 2.06
CA SER A 176 -18.15 20.02 1.14
C SER A 176 -17.05 21.09 1.27
N SER A 177 -16.29 21.10 2.37
CA SER A 177 -15.14 21.99 2.57
C SER A 177 -13.82 21.37 2.08
N GLY A 178 -13.84 20.11 1.64
CA GLY A 178 -12.67 19.35 1.24
C GLY A 178 -11.84 18.83 2.42
N LYS A 179 -12.42 18.77 3.62
CA LYS A 179 -11.84 18.16 4.82
C LYS A 179 -12.28 16.70 4.93
N ALA A 180 -11.45 15.88 5.58
CA ALA A 180 -11.75 14.48 5.82
C ALA A 180 -12.95 14.34 6.78
N SER A 181 -14.10 13.91 6.28
CA SER A 181 -15.30 13.58 7.05
C SER A 181 -15.23 12.17 7.64
N LEU A 182 -14.53 11.27 6.96
CA LEU A 182 -14.19 9.93 7.45
C LEU A 182 -12.78 9.92 8.03
N LYS A 183 -12.51 8.97 8.93
CA LYS A 183 -11.16 8.77 9.43
C LYS A 183 -10.26 8.22 8.31
N VAL A 184 -9.12 8.87 8.06
CA VAL A 184 -8.15 8.49 7.04
C VAL A 184 -6.85 8.08 7.72
N LEU A 185 -6.31 6.93 7.33
CA LEU A 185 -4.98 6.46 7.70
C LEU A 185 -4.08 6.42 6.47
N HIS A 186 -3.03 7.21 6.47
CA HIS A 186 -2.06 7.29 5.39
C HIS A 186 -0.70 6.76 5.86
N LEU A 187 -0.35 5.57 5.36
CA LEU A 187 0.89 4.86 5.66
C LEU A 187 1.92 5.11 4.56
N ILE A 188 2.96 5.90 4.85
CA ILE A 188 3.99 6.25 3.88
C ILE A 188 5.21 5.34 4.10
N ILE A 189 5.39 4.38 3.21
CA ILE A 189 6.44 3.37 3.24
C ILE A 189 7.75 3.98 2.74
N ARG A 190 8.77 3.94 3.59
CA ARG A 190 10.06 4.59 3.36
C ARG A 190 11.22 3.64 3.63
N GLY A 191 12.35 3.95 3.01
CA GLY A 191 13.58 3.20 3.18
C GLY A 191 14.52 3.83 4.21
N LEU A 192 14.97 3.02 5.15
CA LEU A 192 16.04 3.33 6.09
C LEU A 192 17.33 2.61 5.68
N GLY A 193 18.49 3.23 5.88
CA GLY A 193 19.79 2.56 5.72
C GLY A 193 20.17 1.80 6.98
N ASP A 194 20.81 0.64 6.84
CA ASP A 194 21.08 -0.26 7.98
C ASP A 194 22.04 0.34 9.03
N LYS A 195 22.84 1.35 8.65
CA LYS A 195 23.75 2.08 9.54
C LYS A 195 23.09 2.72 10.76
N HIS A 196 21.76 2.88 10.75
CA HIS A 196 21.02 3.45 11.87
C HIS A 196 20.78 2.46 13.01
N GLY A 197 21.03 1.15 12.81
CA GLY A 197 20.85 0.15 13.86
C GLY A 197 19.38 -0.09 14.25
N VAL A 198 18.45 0.32 13.40
CA VAL A 198 17.00 0.29 13.62
C VAL A 198 16.37 -0.46 12.45
N ASP A 199 15.40 -1.32 12.73
CA ASP A 199 14.70 -2.08 11.69
C ASP A 199 13.46 -1.38 11.17
N VAL A 200 12.69 -0.79 12.09
CA VAL A 200 11.54 0.04 11.75
C VAL A 200 11.54 1.30 12.61
N GLU A 201 11.35 2.44 11.96
CA GLU A 201 11.07 3.72 12.61
C GLU A 201 9.69 4.18 12.15
N ILE A 202 8.81 4.49 13.10
CA ILE A 202 7.53 5.15 12.84
C ILE A 202 7.68 6.64 13.15
N SER A 203 7.16 7.49 12.28
CA SER A 203 7.34 8.94 12.39
C SER A 203 6.05 9.69 12.11
N THR A 204 5.65 10.55 13.04
CA THR A 204 4.37 11.29 13.04
C THR A 204 4.55 12.79 13.27
N ARG A 205 5.76 13.30 13.01
CA ARG A 205 6.19 14.66 13.34
C ARG A 205 5.97 14.98 14.82
N ASN A 206 6.30 14.02 15.70
CA ASN A 206 6.07 14.12 17.14
C ASN A 206 4.58 14.37 17.45
N GLY A 207 3.69 13.56 16.86
CA GLY A 207 2.24 13.64 17.07
C GLY A 207 1.50 14.73 16.25
N ARG A 208 2.20 15.51 15.42
CA ARG A 208 1.55 16.61 14.65
C ARG A 208 0.84 16.14 13.37
N SER A 209 1.14 14.95 12.86
CA SER A 209 0.51 14.41 11.64
C SER A 209 -0.45 13.25 11.89
N CYS A 210 -0.50 12.70 13.10
CA CYS A 210 -1.31 11.54 13.44
C CYS A 210 -1.69 11.63 14.92
N ALA A 211 -2.92 11.24 15.25
CA ALA A 211 -3.34 11.12 16.64
C ALA A 211 -2.50 10.08 17.39
N GLU A 212 -2.28 10.32 18.69
CA GLU A 212 -1.42 9.50 19.56
C GLU A 212 -1.93 8.06 19.64
N ASN A 213 -3.22 7.86 19.92
CA ASN A 213 -3.83 6.52 20.00
C ASN A 213 -3.68 5.70 18.70
N ILE A 214 -3.72 6.35 17.54
CA ILE A 214 -3.52 5.71 16.24
C ILE A 214 -2.03 5.35 16.06
N THR A 215 -1.14 6.24 16.49
CA THR A 215 0.30 6.01 16.46
C THR A 215 0.68 4.81 17.32
N ASP A 216 0.18 4.77 18.56
CA ASP A 216 0.39 3.67 19.50
C ASP A 216 -0.13 2.34 18.96
N TRP A 217 -1.34 2.35 18.39
CA TRP A 217 -1.92 1.14 17.79
C TRP A 217 -1.05 0.61 16.65
N VAL A 218 -0.61 1.45 15.71
CA VAL A 218 0.27 1.01 14.62
C VAL A 218 1.62 0.52 15.18
N LEU A 219 2.23 1.26 16.10
CA LEU A 219 3.51 0.90 16.71
C LEU A 219 3.45 -0.45 17.41
N ASN A 220 2.43 -0.67 18.23
CA ASN A 220 2.23 -1.89 18.98
C ASN A 220 1.92 -3.07 18.07
N SER A 221 1.14 -2.86 17.01
CA SER A 221 0.83 -3.91 16.03
C SER A 221 2.08 -4.33 15.25
N ILE A 222 2.90 -3.38 14.79
CA ILE A 222 4.16 -3.68 14.10
C ILE A 222 5.13 -4.41 15.03
N LYS A 223 5.28 -3.95 16.28
CA LYS A 223 6.11 -4.63 17.27
C LYS A 223 5.60 -6.04 17.52
N ALA A 224 4.34 -6.20 17.89
CA ALA A 224 3.76 -7.49 18.23
C ALA A 224 3.90 -8.51 17.09
N ARG A 225 3.78 -8.08 15.83
CA ARG A 225 3.87 -8.99 14.68
C ARG A 225 5.30 -9.21 14.20
N LEU A 226 6.01 -8.16 13.79
CA LEU A 226 7.35 -8.32 13.21
C LEU A 226 8.39 -8.71 14.25
N GLU A 227 8.31 -8.20 15.48
CA GLU A 227 9.24 -8.63 16.53
C GLU A 227 9.01 -10.11 16.84
N ARG A 228 7.77 -10.55 17.03
CA ARG A 228 7.47 -11.97 17.26
C ARG A 228 7.98 -12.85 16.14
N ASP A 229 7.70 -12.49 14.90
CA ASP A 229 8.04 -13.32 13.74
C ASP A 229 9.56 -13.33 13.51
N LEU A 230 10.27 -12.22 13.72
CA LEU A 230 11.69 -12.06 13.41
C LEU A 230 12.63 -12.30 14.60
N ARG A 231 12.15 -12.25 15.84
CA ARG A 231 12.95 -12.48 17.06
C ARG A 231 13.75 -13.78 17.05
N PRO A 232 13.24 -14.92 16.51
CA PRO A 232 14.05 -16.14 16.41
C PRO A 232 15.24 -16.01 15.45
N LEU A 233 15.23 -15.03 14.55
CA LEU A 233 16.22 -14.87 13.48
C LEU A 233 17.19 -13.72 13.75
N LYS A 234 16.75 -12.68 14.44
CA LYS A 234 17.54 -11.48 14.75
C LYS A 234 16.91 -10.71 15.90
N ARG A 235 17.72 -9.87 16.57
CA ARG A 235 17.18 -8.78 17.35
C ARG A 235 16.46 -7.82 16.40
N PHE A 236 15.18 -7.56 16.66
CA PHE A 236 14.36 -6.65 15.87
C PHE A 236 14.13 -5.36 16.64
N ILE A 237 14.46 -4.21 16.06
CA ILE A 237 14.40 -2.91 16.75
C ILE A 237 13.36 -2.01 16.08
N VAL A 238 12.31 -1.68 16.83
CA VAL A 238 11.27 -0.72 16.43
C VAL A 238 11.32 0.49 17.36
N GLN A 239 11.30 1.68 16.78
CA GLN A 239 11.28 2.95 17.51
C GLN A 239 10.35 3.97 16.85
N GLU A 240 10.15 5.07 17.56
CA GLU A 240 9.22 6.12 17.18
C GLU A 240 9.87 7.50 17.32
N ASN A 241 9.74 8.32 16.28
CA ASN A 241 10.10 9.74 16.24
C ASN A 241 11.54 10.12 16.64
N GLN A 242 12.47 9.16 16.68
CA GLN A 242 13.87 9.40 17.05
C GLN A 242 14.73 9.86 15.87
N LEU A 243 14.41 9.43 14.65
CA LEU A 243 15.20 9.74 13.46
C LEU A 243 14.57 10.84 12.63
N PHE A 244 15.41 11.59 11.91
CA PHE A 244 14.99 12.60 10.93
C PHE A 244 13.97 13.62 11.49
N SER A 245 14.13 14.02 12.76
CA SER A 245 13.26 14.98 13.45
C SER A 245 11.78 14.57 13.45
N GLY A 246 11.51 13.28 13.66
CA GLY A 246 10.16 12.73 13.69
C GLY A 246 9.51 12.61 12.31
N GLY A 247 10.28 12.65 11.23
CA GLY A 247 9.80 12.47 9.87
C GLY A 247 9.68 13.74 9.03
N SER A 248 9.10 13.59 7.86
CA SER A 248 8.97 14.65 6.86
C SER A 248 7.93 15.69 7.26
N ARG A 249 8.24 17.00 7.13
CA ARG A 249 7.32 18.09 7.47
C ARG A 249 5.97 17.98 6.74
N TYR A 250 5.98 17.45 5.53
CA TYR A 250 4.78 17.31 4.70
C TYR A 250 3.67 16.44 5.34
N LEU A 251 4.01 15.49 6.22
CA LEU A 251 3.01 14.72 6.97
C LEU A 251 2.04 15.63 7.74
N GLU A 252 2.62 16.62 8.42
CA GLU A 252 1.91 17.62 9.21
C GLU A 252 1.16 18.60 8.31
N LEU A 253 1.77 19.04 7.20
CA LEU A 253 1.13 19.98 6.26
C LEU A 253 -0.07 19.34 5.56
N ASN A 254 -0.06 18.04 5.33
CA ASN A 254 -1.22 17.33 4.79
C ASN A 254 -2.43 17.36 5.72
N ARG A 255 -2.19 17.28 7.02
CA ARG A 255 -3.24 17.30 8.04
C ARG A 255 -3.70 18.73 8.32
N ASN A 256 -2.75 19.60 8.67
CA ASN A 256 -3.01 20.92 9.25
C ASN A 256 -3.05 22.03 8.20
N GLY A 257 -2.55 21.76 7.00
CA GLY A 257 -2.38 22.75 5.96
C GLY A 257 -1.06 23.50 6.05
N GLU A 258 -0.90 24.44 5.12
CA GLU A 258 0.18 25.42 5.12
C GLU A 258 -0.34 26.78 4.66
N GLU A 259 0.13 27.83 5.33
CA GLU A 259 -0.05 29.21 4.91
C GLU A 259 1.12 29.61 3.99
N GLY A 260 0.84 30.40 2.94
CA GLY A 260 1.87 30.85 2.01
C GLY A 260 1.30 31.23 0.65
N ASN A 261 2.17 31.30 -0.36
CA ASN A 261 1.83 31.73 -1.72
C ASN A 261 0.87 30.77 -2.44
N GLU A 262 0.89 29.49 -2.08
CA GLU A 262 -0.07 28.49 -2.55
C GLU A 262 -0.72 27.86 -1.30
N PRO A 263 -1.73 28.53 -0.73
CA PRO A 263 -2.33 28.09 0.52
C PRO A 263 -3.00 26.73 0.31
N PHE A 264 -2.72 25.82 1.23
CA PHE A 264 -3.36 24.51 1.26
C PHE A 264 -3.96 24.31 2.64
N ALA A 265 -5.27 24.15 2.73
CA ALA A 265 -5.95 24.10 4.01
C ALA A 265 -5.64 22.84 4.84
N GLY A 266 -5.07 21.79 4.24
CA GLY A 266 -4.95 20.48 4.89
C GLY A 266 -6.27 19.70 4.86
N PHE A 267 -6.19 18.40 5.13
CA PHE A 267 -7.34 17.49 5.17
C PHE A 267 -8.02 17.42 6.56
N GLY A 268 -7.48 18.06 7.59
CA GLY A 268 -8.09 18.14 8.93
C GLY A 268 -7.77 16.96 9.85
N GLU A 269 -8.34 16.98 11.06
CA GLU A 269 -7.95 16.10 12.17
C GLU A 269 -8.25 14.61 11.95
N ASN A 270 -9.24 14.29 11.11
CA ASN A 270 -9.53 12.91 10.73
C ASN A 270 -8.46 12.33 9.79
N TYR A 271 -7.59 13.16 9.22
CA TYR A 271 -6.49 12.72 8.37
C TYR A 271 -5.23 12.41 9.18
N ASN A 272 -4.88 11.14 9.31
CA ASN A 272 -3.75 10.65 10.08
C ASN A 272 -2.68 10.11 9.15
N ALA A 273 -1.50 10.73 9.12
CA ALA A 273 -0.39 10.33 8.27
C ALA A 273 0.85 10.00 9.10
N MET A 274 1.54 8.93 8.71
CA MET A 274 2.79 8.51 9.33
C MET A 274 3.76 7.94 8.30
N GLU A 275 5.06 8.10 8.55
CA GLU A 275 6.09 7.39 7.80
C GLU A 275 6.48 6.11 8.54
N ILE A 276 6.46 4.99 7.84
CA ILE A 276 7.00 3.71 8.28
C ILE A 276 8.32 3.50 7.52
N ARG A 277 9.44 3.83 8.16
CA ARG A 277 10.78 3.66 7.59
C ARG A 277 11.33 2.29 7.95
N ILE A 278 11.62 1.47 6.95
CA ILE A 278 12.06 0.08 7.14
C ILE A 278 13.51 -0.06 6.66
N SER A 279 14.35 -0.71 7.45
CA SER A 279 15.77 -0.94 7.13
C SER A 279 15.94 -1.70 5.81
N GLN A 280 17.07 -1.49 5.14
CA GLN A 280 17.34 -2.10 3.85
C GLN A 280 17.49 -3.62 3.99
N GLY A 281 18.18 -4.07 5.04
CA GLY A 281 18.28 -5.48 5.38
C GLY A 281 16.91 -6.11 5.63
N THR A 282 16.02 -5.44 6.38
CA THR A 282 14.68 -5.97 6.66
C THR A 282 13.82 -6.06 5.41
N ARG A 283 13.80 -5.02 4.55
CA ARG A 283 13.04 -5.04 3.29
C ARG A 283 13.55 -6.07 2.28
N LYS A 284 14.84 -6.40 2.30
CA LYS A 284 15.43 -7.40 1.39
C LYS A 284 15.22 -8.82 1.87
N SER A 285 15.47 -9.08 3.16
CA SER A 285 15.49 -10.44 3.71
C SER A 285 14.13 -10.93 4.17
N TYR A 286 13.20 -10.02 4.47
CA TYR A 286 11.91 -10.34 5.09
C TYR A 286 10.73 -9.64 4.41
N LEU A 287 10.84 -9.40 3.10
CA LEU A 287 9.86 -8.65 2.31
C LEU A 287 8.42 -9.12 2.54
N ASP A 288 8.16 -10.42 2.38
CA ASP A 288 6.82 -11.00 2.52
C ASP A 288 6.25 -10.78 3.93
N ARG A 289 7.09 -10.91 4.98
CA ARG A 289 6.67 -10.70 6.37
C ARG A 289 6.32 -9.24 6.65
N VAL A 290 7.05 -8.31 6.02
CA VAL A 290 6.75 -6.88 6.10
C VAL A 290 5.43 -6.58 5.39
N ILE A 291 5.22 -7.13 4.19
CA ILE A 291 3.97 -6.98 3.43
C ILE A 291 2.80 -7.52 4.24
N ASP A 292 2.90 -8.74 4.78
CA ASP A 292 1.83 -9.36 5.55
C ASP A 292 1.55 -8.59 6.84
N CYS A 293 2.57 -8.15 7.58
CA CYS A 293 2.37 -7.37 8.80
C CYS A 293 1.65 -6.04 8.55
N ILE A 294 2.08 -5.28 7.54
CA ILE A 294 1.44 -4.00 7.23
C ILE A 294 0.08 -4.24 6.56
N GLY A 295 -0.07 -5.31 5.79
CA GLY A 295 -1.34 -5.72 5.22
C GLY A 295 -2.41 -6.05 6.26
N GLU A 296 -2.07 -6.85 7.27
CA GLU A 296 -2.96 -7.18 8.39
C GLU A 296 -3.39 -5.92 9.17
N LEU A 297 -2.49 -4.95 9.34
CA LEU A 297 -2.81 -3.62 9.89
C LEU A 297 -3.88 -2.91 9.05
N VAL A 298 -3.75 -2.97 7.72
CA VAL A 298 -4.71 -2.43 6.76
C VAL A 298 -5.98 -3.28 6.66
N GLU A 299 -6.05 -4.48 7.21
CA GLU A 299 -7.31 -5.24 7.27
C GLU A 299 -8.08 -4.94 8.56
N THR A 300 -7.36 -4.80 9.67
CA THR A 300 -7.91 -4.66 11.03
C THR A 300 -8.30 -3.22 11.41
N HIS A 301 -7.74 -2.21 10.74
CA HIS A 301 -7.91 -0.78 11.01
C HIS A 301 -9.34 -0.25 11.20
N CYS A 302 -10.35 -0.87 10.59
CA CYS A 302 -11.73 -0.41 10.70
C CYS A 302 -12.44 -0.88 12.00
N TYR A 303 -11.87 -1.84 12.74
CA TYR A 303 -12.49 -2.42 13.94
C TYR A 303 -11.93 -1.86 15.26
N ASP A 304 -10.63 -1.59 15.34
CA ASP A 304 -9.97 -1.23 16.61
C ASP A 304 -9.93 0.28 16.90
N TRP A 305 -10.31 1.13 15.96
CA TRP A 305 -10.35 2.60 16.15
C TRP A 305 -11.38 3.10 17.16
N ASN A 306 -12.24 2.22 17.65
CA ASN A 306 -13.22 2.49 18.72
C ASN A 306 -12.82 1.88 20.06
N TYR A 307 -11.64 1.23 20.17
CA TYR A 307 -11.12 0.74 21.44
C TYR A 307 -10.67 1.94 22.28
N LYS A 308 -11.62 2.49 23.05
CA LYS A 308 -11.30 3.28 24.24
C LYS A 308 -10.68 2.29 25.23
N GLY A 309 -9.41 2.53 25.59
CA GLY A 309 -8.85 1.95 26.81
C GLY A 309 -9.70 2.30 28.01
#